data_AF-A0A9P7NHT6-F1
#
_entry.id   AF-A0A9P7NHT6-F1
#
_cell.length_a   1.000
_cell.length_b   1.000
_cell.length_c   1.000
_cell.angle_alpha   90.00
_cell.angle_beta   90.00
_cell.angle_gamma   90.00
#
_symmetry.space_group_name_H-M   'P 1'
#
loop_
_entity.id
_entity.type
_entity.pdbx_description
1 polymer ?
#
loop_
_entity_poly.entity_id
_entity_poly.type
_entity_poly.pdbx_seq_one_letter_code
_entity_poly.pdbx_strand_id
1 'polypeptide(L)'
;MAAGLWIGYGMTFWTSSEAGTYWGWRVSILIQLFPALIFVIGLPFLPDTPRWLIQKGQRERASRVLHALRQGTTSPDLINRELHTISSAAESLPRSYRQSFLDPSLSLFRNQSLFARLWRAFLLQFMAQMCGAAAMKYYLPTLLEALGLEYRLALMAGAVEMTTKIGMTVVEMWVIDRFGRTGCLMVG
;
A
#
# COMPACT_ATOMS: atom_id res chain seq x y z
N MET A 1 1.29 -3.66 11.27
CA MET A 1 0.31 -3.16 12.27
C MET A 1 -0.39 -4.29 13.02
N ALA A 2 -1.07 -5.25 12.38
CA ALA A 2 -1.71 -6.38 13.09
C ALA A 2 -0.71 -7.15 13.98
N ALA A 3 0.45 -7.53 13.43
CA ALA A 3 1.53 -8.16 14.19
C ALA A 3 1.95 -7.33 15.42
N GLY A 4 2.07 -6.00 15.28
CA GLY A 4 2.45 -5.11 16.39
C GLY A 4 1.42 -5.06 17.53
N LEU A 5 0.12 -5.20 17.23
CA LEU A 5 -0.94 -5.24 18.24
C LEU A 5 -1.02 -6.61 18.94
N TRP A 6 -0.83 -7.71 18.20
CA TRP A 6 -0.69 -9.05 18.79
C TRP A 6 0.56 -9.16 19.68
N ILE A 7 1.65 -8.51 19.28
CA ILE A 7 2.88 -8.45 20.07
C ILE A 7 2.70 -7.55 21.30
N GLY A 8 1.99 -6.42 21.16
CA GLY A 8 1.57 -5.59 22.29
C GLY A 8 0.70 -6.36 23.29
N TYR A 9 -0.25 -7.16 22.80
CA TYR A 9 -1.05 -8.07 23.63
C TYR A 9 -0.17 -9.12 24.32
N GLY A 10 0.74 -9.78 23.60
CA GLY A 10 1.70 -10.73 24.17
C GLY A 10 2.59 -10.11 25.25
N MET A 11 2.94 -8.83 25.10
CA MET A 11 3.73 -8.10 26.10
C MET A 11 2.95 -7.76 27.37
N THR A 12 1.62 -7.73 27.35
CA THR A 12 0.83 -7.55 28.59
C THR A 12 0.95 -8.73 29.57
N PHE A 13 1.42 -9.90 29.10
CA PHE A 13 1.77 -11.03 29.98
C PHE A 13 3.18 -10.90 30.58
N TRP A 14 4.02 -10.03 30.02
CA TRP A 14 5.43 -9.84 30.40
C TRP A 14 5.66 -8.60 31.26
N THR A 15 4.76 -7.60 31.19
CA THR A 15 4.76 -6.38 32.01
C THR A 15 4.34 -6.59 33.48
N SER A 16 4.04 -7.83 33.90
CA SER A 16 3.90 -8.17 35.33
C SER A 16 5.23 -8.10 36.10
N SER A 17 6.37 -7.85 35.42
CA SER A 17 7.68 -7.56 36.01
C SER A 17 8.16 -6.16 35.64
N GLU A 18 8.88 -5.46 36.53
CA GLU A 18 9.42 -4.10 36.28
C GLU A 18 10.32 -4.03 35.04
N ALA A 19 10.99 -5.13 34.69
CA ALA A 19 11.81 -5.25 33.49
C ALA A 19 10.97 -5.25 32.19
N GLY A 20 9.77 -5.83 32.23
CA GLY A 20 8.86 -5.89 31.07
C GLY A 20 8.34 -4.52 30.64
N THR A 21 8.09 -3.62 31.60
CA THR A 21 7.61 -2.26 31.33
C THR A 21 8.66 -1.39 30.64
N TYR A 22 9.94 -1.56 30.98
CA TYR A 22 11.04 -0.82 30.36
C TYR A 22 11.35 -1.30 28.93
N TRP A 23 11.29 -2.63 28.68
CA TRP A 23 11.69 -3.23 27.40
C TRP A 23 10.54 -3.49 26.42
N GLY A 24 9.28 -3.56 26.88
CA GLY A 24 8.14 -3.95 26.04
C GLY A 24 7.99 -3.10 24.78
N TRP A 25 7.90 -1.77 24.92
CA TRP A 25 7.75 -0.89 23.75
C TRP A 25 8.94 -0.98 22.77
N ARG A 26 10.16 -1.24 23.27
CA ARG A 26 11.37 -1.39 22.43
C ARG A 26 11.30 -2.65 21.60
N VAL A 27 10.90 -3.77 22.20
CA VAL A 27 10.75 -5.05 21.49
C VAL A 27 9.64 -4.96 20.43
N SER A 28 8.55 -4.21 20.71
CA SER A 28 7.47 -3.98 19.74
C SER A 28 7.93 -3.16 18.52
N ILE A 29 8.93 -2.30 18.68
CA ILE A 29 9.58 -1.60 17.55
C ILE A 29 10.58 -2.52 16.84
N LEU A 30 11.41 -3.24 17.59
CA LEU A 30 12.45 -4.12 17.02
C LEU A 30 11.88 -5.22 16.14
N ILE A 31 10.74 -5.79 16.50
CA ILE A 31 10.09 -6.83 15.70
C ILE A 31 9.53 -6.30 14.37
N GLN A 32 9.22 -5.00 14.28
CA GLN A 32 8.82 -4.36 13.02
C GLN A 32 10.01 -4.18 12.07
N LEU A 33 11.24 -4.17 12.60
CA LEU A 33 12.46 -4.12 11.80
C LEU A 33 12.68 -5.42 11.01
N PHE A 34 12.20 -6.55 11.52
CA PHE A 34 12.37 -7.86 10.88
C PHE A 34 11.79 -7.92 9.44
N PRO A 35 10.49 -7.60 9.18
CA PRO A 35 9.98 -7.56 7.81
C PRO A 35 10.63 -6.47 6.96
N ALA A 36 11.03 -5.34 7.55
CA ALA A 36 11.76 -4.29 6.82
C ALA A 36 13.13 -4.78 6.33
N LEU A 37 13.85 -5.55 7.15
CA LEU A 37 15.13 -6.14 6.80
C LEU A 37 14.97 -7.18 5.69
N ILE A 38 13.94 -8.03 5.77
CA ILE A 38 13.60 -8.99 4.70
C ILE A 38 13.35 -8.23 3.38
N PHE A 39 12.60 -7.14 3.43
CA PHE A 39 12.34 -6.32 2.24
C PHE A 39 13.63 -5.73 1.66
N VAL A 40 14.52 -5.18 2.50
CA VAL A 40 15.81 -4.61 2.05
C VAL A 40 16.73 -5.67 1.45
N ILE A 41 16.80 -6.85 2.04
CA ILE A 41 17.55 -7.98 1.50
C ILE A 41 16.92 -8.49 0.19
N GLY A 42 15.59 -8.37 0.05
CA GLY A 42 14.84 -8.75 -1.15
C GLY A 42 14.99 -7.79 -2.32
N LEU A 43 15.21 -6.49 -2.08
CA LEU A 43 15.36 -5.46 -3.12
C LEU A 43 16.36 -5.81 -4.24
N PRO A 44 17.58 -6.31 -3.99
CA PRO A 44 18.52 -6.67 -5.06
C PRO A 44 18.03 -7.83 -5.96
N PHE A 45 17.06 -8.63 -5.52
CA PHE A 45 16.50 -9.73 -6.30
C PHE A 45 15.27 -9.31 -7.14
N LEU A 46 14.69 -8.14 -6.88
CA LEU A 46 13.55 -7.63 -7.63
C LEU A 46 13.99 -7.05 -8.97
N PRO A 47 13.42 -7.51 -10.10
CA PRO A 47 13.72 -6.91 -11.39
C PRO A 47 13.17 -5.48 -11.46
N ASP A 48 13.93 -4.59 -12.09
CA ASP A 48 13.49 -3.22 -12.33
C ASP A 48 12.18 -3.16 -13.13
N THR A 49 11.35 -2.16 -12.87
CA THR A 49 10.08 -2.03 -13.60
C THR A 49 10.35 -1.83 -15.11
N PRO A 50 9.60 -2.53 -16.00
CA PRO A 50 9.82 -2.45 -17.44
C PRO A 50 9.63 -1.03 -18.00
N ARG A 51 8.78 -0.23 -17.35
CA ARG A 51 8.59 1.20 -17.66
C ARG A 51 9.87 2.01 -17.44
N TRP A 52 10.56 1.78 -16.33
CA TRP A 52 11.83 2.46 -16.02
C TRP A 52 12.94 2.04 -16.99
N LEU A 53 13.02 0.75 -17.33
CA LEU A 53 14.00 0.24 -18.30
C LEU A 53 13.81 0.86 -19.69
N ILE A 54 12.57 1.01 -20.16
CA ILE A 54 12.24 1.68 -21.42
C ILE A 54 12.62 3.17 -21.38
N GLN A 55 12.38 3.86 -20.25
CA GLN A 55 12.77 5.26 -20.09
C GLN A 55 14.29 5.47 -20.15
N LYS A 56 15.08 4.49 -19.66
CA LYS A 56 16.55 4.48 -19.79
C LYS A 56 17.07 4.00 -21.15
N GLY A 57 16.19 3.71 -22.10
CA GLY A 57 16.56 3.25 -23.44
C GLY A 57 16.98 1.78 -23.53
N GLN A 58 16.78 0.99 -22.46
CA GLN A 58 17.16 -0.44 -22.43
C GLN A 58 15.96 -1.32 -22.82
N ARG A 59 15.54 -1.24 -24.09
CA ARG A 59 14.31 -1.88 -24.60
C ARG A 59 14.38 -3.42 -24.57
N GLU A 60 15.56 -3.99 -24.82
CA GLU A 60 15.81 -5.44 -24.85
C GLU A 60 15.76 -6.05 -23.44
N ARG A 61 16.22 -5.30 -22.43
CA ARG A 61 16.09 -5.70 -21.02
C ARG A 61 14.65 -5.58 -20.53
N ALA A 62 13.94 -4.51 -20.92
CA ALA A 62 12.53 -4.36 -20.60
C ALA A 62 11.67 -5.49 -21.19
N SER A 63 11.95 -5.91 -22.42
CA SER A 63 11.29 -7.05 -23.05
C SER A 63 11.53 -8.35 -22.26
N ARG A 64 12.79 -8.65 -21.91
CA ARG A 64 13.12 -9.83 -21.09
C ARG A 64 12.43 -9.83 -19.73
N VAL A 65 12.39 -8.69 -19.03
CA VAL A 65 11.69 -8.56 -17.74
C VAL A 65 10.18 -8.73 -17.91
N LEU A 66 9.57 -8.16 -18.95
CA LEU A 66 8.14 -8.31 -19.19
C LEU A 66 7.77 -9.75 -19.57
N HIS A 67 8.61 -10.41 -20.38
CA HIS A 67 8.48 -11.83 -20.68
C HIS A 67 8.63 -12.68 -19.41
N ALA A 68 9.59 -12.36 -18.52
CA ALA A 68 9.78 -13.04 -17.24
C ALA A 68 8.58 -12.86 -16.30
N LEU A 69 7.98 -11.66 -16.26
CA LEU A 69 6.84 -11.35 -15.39
C LEU A 69 5.53 -11.99 -15.86
N ARG A 70 5.39 -12.25 -17.17
CA ARG A 70 4.19 -12.83 -17.79
C ARG A 70 4.35 -14.28 -18.26
N GLN A 71 5.41 -14.97 -17.83
CA GLN A 71 5.63 -16.37 -18.23
C GLN A 71 4.41 -17.22 -17.90
N GLY A 72 3.76 -17.77 -18.95
CA GLY A 72 2.66 -18.73 -18.82
C GLY A 72 1.22 -18.20 -19.00
N THR A 73 0.98 -16.89 -19.04
CA THR A 73 -0.41 -16.34 -19.02
C THR A 73 -0.80 -15.59 -20.30
N THR A 74 0.12 -15.30 -21.22
CA THR A 74 -0.14 -14.39 -22.34
C THR A 74 0.63 -14.78 -23.60
N SER A 75 -0.01 -14.71 -24.77
CA SER A 75 0.63 -14.97 -26.06
C SER A 75 1.75 -13.97 -26.35
N PRO A 76 2.83 -14.36 -27.05
CA PRO A 76 3.95 -13.49 -27.36
C PRO A 76 3.53 -12.19 -28.09
N ASP A 77 2.45 -12.23 -28.88
CA ASP A 77 1.91 -11.05 -29.57
C ASP A 77 1.33 -9.99 -28.63
N LEU A 78 0.66 -10.41 -27.55
CA LEU A 78 0.10 -9.51 -26.55
C LEU A 78 1.20 -8.83 -25.72
N ILE A 79 2.29 -9.55 -25.44
CA ILE A 79 3.47 -8.99 -24.78
C ILE A 79 4.14 -7.92 -25.65
N ASN A 80 4.27 -8.18 -26.95
CA ASN A 80 4.80 -7.21 -27.92
C ASN A 80 3.90 -5.98 -28.06
N ARG A 81 2.57 -6.15 -28.08
CA ARG A 81 1.62 -5.03 -28.09
C ARG A 81 1.73 -4.17 -26.84
N GLU A 82 1.88 -4.79 -25.67
CA GLU A 82 2.06 -4.04 -24.43
C GLU A 82 3.40 -3.29 -24.39
N LEU A 83 4.50 -3.93 -24.81
CA LEU A 83 5.79 -3.25 -24.98
C LEU A 83 5.67 -2.05 -25.91
N HIS A 84 4.97 -2.21 -27.03
CA HIS A 84 4.73 -1.13 -27.98
C HIS A 84 3.93 0.01 -27.35
N THR A 85 2.89 -0.30 -26.57
CA THR A 85 2.07 0.68 -25.85
C THR A 85 2.89 1.43 -24.80
N ILE A 86 3.76 0.73 -24.07
CA ILE A 86 4.63 1.34 -23.07
C ILE A 86 5.69 2.21 -23.75
N SER A 87 6.27 1.77 -24.87
CA SER A 87 7.24 2.57 -25.62
C SER A 87 6.61 3.83 -26.22
N SER A 88 5.41 3.73 -26.82
CA SER A 88 4.71 4.89 -27.37
C SER A 88 4.30 5.87 -26.27
N ALA A 89 3.90 5.37 -25.10
CA ALA A 89 3.65 6.20 -23.93
C ALA A 89 4.93 6.92 -23.47
N ALA A 90 6.06 6.22 -23.41
CA ALA A 90 7.35 6.80 -23.01
C ALA A 90 7.91 7.82 -24.01
N GLU A 91 7.60 7.67 -25.31
CA GLU A 91 7.95 8.63 -26.37
C GLU A 91 7.02 9.85 -26.39
N SER A 92 5.73 9.66 -26.09
CA SER A 92 4.73 10.74 -26.00
C SER A 92 4.91 11.64 -24.77
N LEU A 93 5.66 11.17 -23.77
CA LEU A 93 6.06 11.97 -22.61
C LEU A 93 7.20 12.91 -23.04
N PRO A 94 6.96 14.23 -23.11
CA PRO A 94 7.99 15.17 -23.57
C PRO A 94 9.22 15.07 -22.67
N ARG A 95 10.42 15.14 -23.28
CA ARG A 95 11.72 15.06 -22.59
C ARG A 95 11.87 16.06 -21.43
N SER A 96 11.06 17.11 -21.37
CA SER A 96 10.98 18.06 -20.26
C SER A 96 10.41 17.46 -18.96
N TYR A 97 9.59 16.40 -19.03
CA TYR A 97 9.12 15.67 -17.84
C TYR A 97 10.21 14.75 -17.24
N ARG A 98 11.35 14.59 -17.95
CA ARG A 98 12.37 13.57 -17.68
C ARG A 98 13.39 13.97 -16.60
N GLN A 99 13.43 15.23 -16.15
CA GLN A 99 14.53 15.74 -15.32
C GLN A 99 14.15 16.50 -14.05
N SER A 100 12.87 16.78 -13.79
CA SER A 100 12.49 17.63 -12.67
C SER A 100 11.25 17.07 -11.98
N PHE A 101 11.27 16.92 -10.65
CA PHE A 101 10.07 16.63 -9.86
C PHE A 101 9.16 17.87 -9.72
N LEU A 102 9.72 19.07 -9.96
CA LEU A 102 9.05 20.34 -9.75
C LEU A 102 8.24 20.81 -10.98
N ASP A 103 8.74 20.61 -12.19
CA ASP A 103 8.02 20.96 -13.44
C ASP A 103 6.71 20.17 -13.66
N PRO A 104 6.64 18.86 -13.35
CA PRO A 104 5.42 18.07 -13.35
C PRO A 104 4.34 18.66 -12.46
N SER A 105 4.70 19.09 -11.25
CA SER A 105 3.75 19.55 -10.24
C SER A 105 2.97 20.79 -10.70
N LEU A 106 3.66 21.75 -11.34
CA LEU A 106 3.05 22.94 -11.92
C LEU A 106 2.29 22.63 -13.22
N SER A 107 2.76 21.65 -14.01
CA SER A 107 2.07 21.18 -15.22
C SER A 107 0.73 20.48 -14.91
N LEU A 108 0.57 19.88 -13.73
CA LEU A 108 -0.68 19.29 -13.25
C LEU A 108 -1.76 20.36 -13.05
N PHE A 109 -1.39 21.57 -12.63
CA PHE A 109 -2.32 22.70 -12.48
C PHE A 109 -2.56 23.45 -13.80
N ARG A 110 -1.61 23.41 -14.74
CA ARG A 110 -1.70 24.13 -16.01
C ARG A 110 -2.54 23.40 -17.07
N ASN A 111 -2.57 22.07 -17.05
CA ASN A 111 -3.35 21.25 -17.98
C ASN A 111 -4.70 20.84 -17.36
N GLN A 112 -5.81 21.31 -17.91
CA GLN A 112 -7.16 21.05 -17.40
C GLN A 112 -7.51 19.55 -17.28
N SER A 113 -7.00 18.71 -18.19
CA SER A 113 -7.21 17.26 -18.14
C SER A 113 -6.46 16.57 -17.00
N LEU A 114 -5.25 17.05 -16.68
CA LEU A 114 -4.44 16.56 -15.56
C LEU A 114 -4.97 17.08 -14.24
N PHE A 115 -5.39 18.34 -14.19
CA PHE A 115 -6.02 18.93 -13.01
C PHE A 115 -7.31 18.20 -12.64
N ALA A 116 -8.17 17.87 -13.61
CA ALA A 116 -9.39 17.11 -13.34
C ALA A 116 -9.10 15.68 -12.81
N ARG A 117 -7.98 15.06 -13.19
CA ARG A 117 -7.54 13.78 -12.62
C ARG A 117 -6.99 13.95 -11.20
N LEU A 118 -6.15 14.96 -10.99
CA LEU A 118 -5.59 15.29 -9.69
C LEU A 118 -6.69 15.62 -8.68
N TRP A 119 -7.65 16.47 -9.05
CA TRP A 119 -8.76 16.86 -8.21
C TRP A 119 -9.63 15.66 -7.79
N ARG A 120 -9.92 14.74 -8.72
CA ARG A 120 -10.64 13.50 -8.40
C ARG A 120 -9.87 12.61 -7.44
N ALA A 121 -8.55 12.44 -7.65
CA ALA A 121 -7.71 11.66 -6.74
C ALA A 121 -7.63 12.30 -5.35
N PHE A 122 -7.49 13.63 -5.30
CA PHE A 122 -7.50 14.40 -4.06
C PHE A 122 -8.83 14.26 -3.32
N LEU A 123 -9.96 14.46 -4.00
CA LEU A 123 -11.28 14.35 -3.41
C LEU A 123 -11.54 12.94 -2.88
N LEU A 124 -11.18 11.90 -3.63
CA LEU A 124 -11.27 10.52 -3.18
C LEU A 124 -10.44 10.27 -1.91
N GLN A 125 -9.18 10.74 -1.89
CA GLN A 125 -8.32 10.58 -0.72
C GLN A 125 -8.84 11.38 0.49
N PHE A 126 -9.38 12.58 0.24
CA PHE A 126 -9.97 13.44 1.26
C PHE A 126 -11.20 12.77 1.88
N MET A 127 -12.14 12.27 1.06
CA MET A 127 -13.32 11.55 1.55
C MET A 127 -12.93 10.28 2.33
N ALA A 128 -11.92 9.55 1.85
CA ALA A 128 -11.39 8.37 2.55
C ALA A 128 -10.84 8.70 3.96
N GLN A 129 -10.21 9.86 4.15
CA GLN A 129 -9.74 10.29 5.49
C GLN A 129 -10.86 10.88 6.35
N MET A 130 -11.78 11.65 5.75
CA MET A 130 -12.90 12.30 6.44
C MET A 130 -13.93 11.33 7.01
N CYS A 131 -14.00 10.10 6.48
CA CYS A 131 -14.77 9.01 7.09
C CYS A 131 -14.33 8.70 8.53
N GLY A 132 -13.16 9.17 8.97
CA GLY A 132 -12.74 9.08 10.37
C GLY A 132 -12.25 7.69 10.75
N ALA A 133 -12.05 6.78 9.78
CA ALA A 133 -11.58 5.42 10.02
C ALA A 133 -10.25 5.37 10.81
N ALA A 134 -9.35 6.34 10.59
CA ALA A 134 -8.12 6.46 11.36
C ALA A 134 -8.38 6.84 12.82
N ALA A 135 -9.26 7.83 13.07
CA ALA A 135 -9.62 8.24 14.42
C ALA A 135 -10.32 7.10 15.18
N MET A 136 -11.31 6.46 14.56
CA MET A 136 -12.00 5.30 15.13
C MET A 136 -11.01 4.23 15.56
N LYS A 137 -10.03 3.89 14.70
CA LYS A 137 -9.00 2.89 14.98
C LYS A 137 -8.11 3.24 16.18
N TYR A 138 -7.73 4.51 16.37
CA TYR A 138 -6.90 4.91 17.50
C TYR A 138 -7.67 4.96 18.82
N TYR A 139 -8.93 5.40 18.77
CA TYR A 139 -9.77 5.55 19.96
C TYR A 139 -10.57 4.30 20.31
N LEU A 140 -10.63 3.29 19.44
CA LEU A 140 -11.34 2.03 19.70
C LEU A 140 -10.99 1.41 21.06
N PRO A 141 -9.71 1.21 21.44
CA PRO A 141 -9.39 0.63 22.74
C PRO A 141 -9.80 1.54 23.91
N THR A 142 -9.62 2.86 23.80
CA THR A 142 -10.00 3.83 24.83
C THR A 142 -11.53 3.94 24.98
N LEU A 143 -12.28 3.82 23.89
CA LEU A 143 -13.74 3.81 23.89
C LEU A 143 -14.28 2.54 24.56
N LEU A 144 -13.67 1.38 24.27
CA LEU A 144 -14.03 0.11 24.91
C LEU A 144 -13.70 0.12 26.42
N GLU A 145 -12.59 0.74 26.82
CA GLU A 145 -12.24 0.96 28.22
C GLU A 145 -13.25 1.89 28.92
N ALA A 146 -13.66 2.98 28.27
CA ALA A 146 -14.69 3.89 28.79
C ALA A 146 -16.08 3.24 28.93
N LEU A 147 -16.36 2.18 28.16
CA LEU A 147 -17.56 1.34 28.28
C LEU A 147 -17.47 0.31 29.42
N GLY A 148 -16.38 0.29 30.19
CA GLY A 148 -16.19 -0.57 31.36
C GLY A 148 -15.55 -1.92 31.06
N LEU A 149 -14.99 -2.13 29.86
CA LEU A 149 -14.27 -3.36 29.52
C LEU A 149 -12.83 -3.31 30.04
N GLU A 150 -12.35 -4.46 30.51
CA GLU A 150 -10.97 -4.62 30.99
C GLU A 150 -9.96 -4.23 29.89
N TYR A 151 -8.91 -3.48 30.25
CA TYR A 151 -7.86 -2.99 29.32
C TYR A 151 -7.26 -4.10 28.43
N ARG A 152 -7.15 -5.32 28.99
CA ARG A 152 -6.70 -6.52 28.25
C ARG A 152 -7.67 -6.92 27.14
N LEU A 153 -8.97 -6.81 27.39
CA LEU A 153 -10.02 -7.11 26.41
C LEU A 153 -10.07 -6.05 25.30
N ALA A 154 -9.84 -4.77 25.63
CA ALA A 154 -9.76 -3.68 24.66
C ALA A 154 -8.60 -3.85 23.68
N LEU A 155 -7.42 -4.26 24.16
CA LEU A 155 -6.27 -4.59 23.31
C LEU A 155 -6.54 -5.81 22.43
N MET A 156 -7.17 -6.86 22.97
CA MET A 156 -7.55 -8.04 22.20
C MET A 156 -8.56 -7.71 21.10
N ALA A 157 -9.56 -6.88 21.39
CA ALA A 157 -10.54 -6.41 20.40
C ALA A 157 -9.87 -5.61 19.27
N GLY A 158 -8.90 -4.74 19.59
CA GLY A 158 -8.11 -4.03 18.59
C GLY A 158 -7.25 -4.96 17.72
N ALA A 159 -6.68 -6.02 18.30
CA ALA A 159 -5.92 -7.02 17.54
C ALA A 159 -6.84 -7.86 16.61
N VAL A 160 -8.03 -8.23 17.08
CA VAL A 160 -9.05 -8.95 16.30
C VAL A 160 -9.57 -8.09 15.15
N GLU A 161 -9.85 -6.80 15.38
CA GLU A 161 -10.28 -5.88 14.30
C GLU A 161 -9.25 -5.87 13.16
N MET A 162 -7.96 -5.79 13.47
CA MET A 162 -6.91 -5.76 12.46
C MET A 162 -6.79 -7.08 11.70
N THR A 163 -6.93 -8.22 12.39
CA THR A 163 -6.90 -9.53 11.75
C THR A 163 -8.10 -9.71 10.83
N THR A 164 -9.29 -9.34 11.30
CA THR A 164 -10.51 -9.35 10.48
C THR A 164 -10.36 -8.43 9.28
N LYS A 165 -9.72 -7.26 9.45
CA LYS A 165 -9.44 -6.34 8.35
C LYS A 165 -8.56 -6.96 7.28
N ILE A 166 -7.52 -7.72 7.65
CA ILE A 166 -6.68 -8.45 6.68
C ILE A 166 -7.52 -9.44 5.87
N GLY A 167 -8.40 -10.21 6.54
CA GLY A 167 -9.31 -11.14 5.87
C GLY A 167 -10.28 -10.42 4.94
N MET A 168 -10.85 -9.31 5.40
CA MET A 168 -11.79 -8.51 4.62
C MET A 168 -11.13 -7.89 3.39
N THR A 169 -9.85 -7.51 3.46
CA THR A 169 -9.10 -7.02 2.28
C THR A 169 -9.01 -8.07 1.17
N VAL A 170 -8.90 -9.35 1.49
CA VAL A 170 -8.89 -10.42 0.48
C VAL A 170 -10.27 -10.54 -0.19
N VAL A 171 -11.33 -10.47 0.61
CA VAL A 171 -12.72 -10.46 0.09
C VAL A 171 -12.95 -9.23 -0.78
N GLU A 172 -12.49 -8.06 -0.33
CA GLU A 172 -12.60 -6.80 -1.05
C GLU A 172 -11.90 -6.88 -2.42
N MET A 173 -10.69 -7.44 -2.50
CA MET A 173 -10.00 -7.66 -3.78
C MET A 173 -10.85 -8.50 -4.74
N TRP A 174 -11.44 -9.59 -4.24
CA TRP A 174 -12.31 -10.45 -5.05
C TRP A 174 -13.59 -9.75 -5.50
N VAL A 175 -14.21 -8.96 -4.62
CA VAL A 175 -15.43 -8.19 -4.92
C VAL A 175 -15.13 -7.08 -5.92
N ILE A 176 -14.01 -6.37 -5.80
CA ILE A 176 -13.60 -5.32 -6.75
C ILE A 176 -13.41 -5.89 -8.16
N ASP A 177 -12.79 -7.06 -8.28
CA ASP A 177 -12.58 -7.72 -9.56
C ASP A 177 -13.90 -8.17 -10.22
N ARG A 178 -14.95 -8.43 -9.43
CA ARG A 178 -16.27 -8.88 -9.92
C ARG A 178 -17.27 -7.75 -10.17
N PHE A 179 -17.38 -6.79 -9.26
CA PHE A 179 -18.37 -5.70 -9.27
C PHE A 179 -17.85 -4.40 -9.89
N GLY A 180 -16.53 -4.27 -10.06
CA GLY A 180 -15.90 -3.07 -10.59
C GLY A 180 -15.72 -1.96 -9.55
N ARG A 181 -14.68 -1.15 -9.75
CA ARG A 181 -14.18 -0.18 -8.77
C ARG A 181 -15.20 0.90 -8.37
N THR A 182 -16.01 1.37 -9.32
CA THR A 182 -16.99 2.44 -9.07
C THR A 182 -18.21 1.94 -8.28
N GLY A 183 -18.60 0.68 -8.47
CA GLY A 183 -19.69 0.07 -7.70
C GLY A 183 -19.33 -0.09 -6.23
N CYS A 184 -18.13 -0.59 -5.94
CA CYS A 184 -17.65 -0.71 -4.57
C CYS A 184 -17.55 0.65 -3.85
N LEU A 185 -17.10 1.69 -4.56
CA LEU A 185 -16.99 3.06 -4.03
C LEU A 185 -18.34 3.75 -3.77
N MET A 186 -19.43 3.33 -4.42
CA MET A 186 -20.76 3.89 -4.17
C MET A 186 -21.51 3.15 -3.06
N VAL A 187 -21.20 1.88 -2.83
CA VAL A 187 -21.86 1.03 -1.84
C VAL A 187 -21.19 1.14 -0.46
N GLY A 188 -19.86 1.25 -0.43
CA GLY A 188 -19.07 1.45 0.79
C GLY A 188 -19.06 2.91 1.22
#